data_AF-A0A7S2JR02-F1
#
_entry.id   AF-A0A7S2JR02-F1
#
_cell.length_a   1.000
_cell.length_b   1.000
_cell.length_c   1.000
_cell.angle_alpha   90.00
_cell.angle_beta   90.00
_cell.angle_gamma   90.00
#
_symmetry.space_group_name_H-M   'P 1'
#
loop_
_entity.id
_entity.type
_entity.pdbx_description
1 polymer ?
#
loop_
_entity_poly.entity_id
_entity_poly.type
_entity_poly.pdbx_seq_one_letter_code
_entity_poly.pdbx_strand_id
1 'polypeptide(L)'
;MTTVRPACSNPGRDCDTGIAEGCGCLKMIAPSECPELSQLTDLAWTCAFALPGQLCRGGLSCGTVEYADNCEINGIGGFDIYRKDLCDPYKPPSLPPRPNHPPFAPLGGPQSPPPPPRSPEPFAPPAPPPPLPFSPSPPASPFPLLPPVSPLPSPPSPPQPLMPPPRHPPPQPSPPPPSFPPCRPSSEPQAPPPPPVLPPSPSPPPPLP
;
A
#
# COMPACT_ATOMS: atom_id res chain seq x y z
N MET A 1 24.84 -4.46 -10.80
CA MET A 1 23.79 -3.61 -11.39
C MET A 1 23.04 -2.99 -10.23
N THR A 2 23.16 -1.68 -10.05
CA THR A 2 22.49 -0.98 -8.94
C THR A 2 21.05 -0.71 -9.37
N THR A 3 20.09 -1.46 -8.83
CA THR A 3 18.67 -1.21 -9.06
C THR A 3 18.34 0.15 -8.45
N VAL A 4 18.12 1.15 -9.31
CA VAL A 4 17.66 2.47 -8.88
C VAL A 4 16.24 2.27 -8.35
N ARG A 5 16.06 2.39 -7.02
CA ARG A 5 14.72 2.40 -6.41
C ARG A 5 13.97 3.61 -6.98
N PRO A 6 12.78 3.43 -7.60
CA PRO A 6 11.98 4.56 -8.02
C PRO A 6 11.65 5.42 -6.79
N ALA A 7 12.05 6.69 -6.84
CA ALA A 7 11.81 7.63 -5.77
C ALA A 7 10.34 8.06 -5.84
N CYS A 8 9.52 7.63 -4.89
CA CYS A 8 8.17 8.15 -4.79
C CYS A 8 8.22 9.66 -4.53
N SER A 9 7.29 10.40 -5.13
CA SER A 9 7.32 11.86 -5.30
C SER A 9 7.44 12.71 -4.02
N ASN A 10 7.39 12.08 -2.84
CA ASN A 10 7.60 12.70 -1.55
C ASN A 10 8.73 11.97 -0.79
N PRO A 11 9.94 12.56 -0.72
CA PRO A 11 10.98 12.08 0.18
C PRO A 11 10.50 12.31 1.62
N GLY A 12 10.07 11.23 2.27
CA GLY A 12 9.41 11.26 3.57
C GLY A 12 8.10 10.46 3.63
N ARG A 13 7.63 9.91 2.50
CA ARG A 13 6.62 8.84 2.52
C ARG A 13 7.30 7.51 2.30
N ASP A 14 7.66 6.89 3.42
CA ASP A 14 8.08 5.50 3.44
C ASP A 14 6.93 4.63 2.91
N CYS A 15 7.21 3.89 1.85
CA CYS A 15 6.33 2.85 1.36
C CYS A 15 6.47 1.66 2.27
N ASP A 16 5.36 1.16 2.80
CA ASP A 16 5.38 -0.07 3.60
C ASP A 16 5.78 -1.25 2.71
N THR A 17 5.31 -1.25 1.45
CA THR A 17 5.64 -2.27 0.45
C THR A 17 5.43 -1.78 -0.99
N GLY A 18 5.50 -2.67 -1.99
CA GLY A 18 5.16 -2.36 -3.39
C GLY A 18 6.33 -1.99 -4.31
N ILE A 19 7.58 -2.11 -3.86
CA ILE A 19 8.78 -1.74 -4.65
C ILE A 19 9.03 -2.73 -5.83
N ALA A 20 8.27 -3.82 -5.93
CA ALA A 20 8.30 -4.70 -7.08
C ALA A 20 7.81 -3.99 -8.35
N GLU A 21 8.36 -4.37 -9.51
CA GLU A 21 7.96 -3.79 -10.79
C GLU A 21 6.45 -3.92 -11.03
N GLY A 22 5.82 -2.82 -11.45
CA GLY A 22 4.38 -2.75 -11.75
C GLY A 22 3.47 -2.45 -10.54
N CYS A 23 3.97 -2.54 -9.31
CA CYS A 23 3.14 -2.38 -8.12
C CYS A 23 3.06 -0.95 -7.58
N GLY A 24 4.15 -0.17 -7.69
CA GLY A 24 4.21 1.18 -7.13
C GLY A 24 4.20 1.19 -5.59
N CYS A 25 4.18 2.35 -4.94
CA CYS A 25 4.17 2.41 -3.47
C CYS A 25 2.82 1.99 -2.92
N LEU A 26 2.87 1.00 -2.04
CA LEU A 26 1.71 0.55 -1.30
C LEU A 26 1.90 0.96 0.15
N LYS A 27 0.90 1.67 0.65
CA LYS A 27 0.83 2.11 2.04
C LYS A 27 -0.29 1.36 2.74
N MET A 28 0.02 0.70 3.84
CA MET A 28 -0.99 0.07 4.68
C MET A 28 -1.86 1.17 5.29
N ILE A 29 -3.17 1.04 5.18
CA ILE A 29 -4.08 2.03 5.76
C ILE A 29 -4.28 1.77 7.25
N ALA A 30 -4.59 2.83 8.00
CA ALA A 30 -4.94 2.67 9.40
C ALA A 30 -6.31 1.97 9.55
N PRO A 31 -6.56 1.25 10.66
CA PRO A 31 -7.86 0.62 10.91
C PRO A 31 -9.06 1.58 10.83
N SER A 32 -8.85 2.84 11.18
CA SER A 32 -9.87 3.90 11.10
C SER A 32 -10.19 4.36 9.67
N GLU A 33 -9.37 3.99 8.70
CA GLU A 33 -9.58 4.31 7.27
C GLU A 33 -10.15 3.11 6.49
N CYS A 34 -10.46 2.01 7.16
CA CYS A 34 -10.96 0.81 6.51
C CYS A 34 -12.30 1.06 5.82
N PRO A 35 -12.47 0.55 4.59
CA PRO A 35 -13.71 0.71 3.86
C PRO A 35 -14.85 -0.06 4.54
N GLU A 36 -16.06 0.45 4.38
CA GLU A 36 -17.29 -0.27 4.74
C GLU A 36 -17.50 -1.50 3.84
N LEU A 37 -18.32 -2.45 4.28
CA LEU A 37 -18.59 -3.70 3.54
C LEU A 37 -19.10 -3.46 2.10
N SER A 38 -19.85 -2.38 1.89
CA SER A 38 -20.36 -2.01 0.56
C SER A 38 -19.27 -1.55 -0.42
N GLN A 39 -18.12 -1.09 0.08
CA GLN A 39 -17.01 -0.59 -0.75
C GLN A 39 -15.99 -1.67 -1.08
N LEU A 40 -16.04 -2.82 -0.40
CA LEU A 40 -15.15 -3.96 -0.66
C LEU A 40 -15.34 -4.53 -2.08
N THR A 41 -16.53 -4.41 -2.67
CA THR A 41 -16.79 -4.87 -4.05
C THR A 41 -16.11 -3.99 -5.10
N ASP A 42 -15.85 -2.73 -4.76
CA ASP A 42 -15.20 -1.76 -5.65
C ASP A 42 -13.67 -1.77 -5.47
N LEU A 43 -13.16 -2.51 -4.49
CA LEU A 43 -11.74 -2.65 -4.24
C LEU A 43 -11.07 -3.48 -5.34
N ALA A 44 -9.90 -3.04 -5.77
CA ALA A 44 -9.09 -3.85 -6.66
C ALA A 44 -8.70 -5.15 -5.94
N TRP A 45 -8.99 -6.30 -6.57
CA TRP A 45 -8.69 -7.63 -6.02
C TRP A 45 -7.21 -7.84 -5.73
N THR A 46 -6.32 -7.16 -6.48
CA THR A 46 -4.89 -7.15 -6.23
C THR A 46 -4.33 -5.74 -6.37
N CYS A 47 -3.30 -5.42 -5.58
CA CYS A 47 -2.64 -4.12 -5.61
C CYS A 47 -1.83 -3.83 -6.90
N ALA A 48 -1.53 -4.87 -7.69
CA ALA A 48 -0.89 -4.71 -8.99
C ALA A 48 -1.78 -3.90 -9.96
N PHE A 49 -3.10 -4.12 -9.93
CA PHE A 49 -4.06 -3.47 -10.84
C PHE A 49 -4.71 -2.21 -10.28
N ALA A 50 -4.50 -1.92 -9.00
CA ALA A 50 -5.00 -0.69 -8.42
C ALA A 50 -4.42 0.54 -9.13
N LEU A 51 -5.22 1.59 -9.28
CA LEU A 51 -4.73 2.89 -9.72
C LEU A 51 -4.18 3.68 -8.53
N PRO A 52 -3.25 4.62 -8.74
CA PRO A 52 -2.83 5.52 -7.68
C PRO A 52 -4.03 6.27 -7.06
N GLY A 53 -4.04 6.35 -5.73
CA GLY A 53 -5.12 6.87 -4.89
C GLY A 53 -6.16 5.82 -4.50
N GLN A 54 -6.26 4.68 -5.19
CA GLN A 54 -7.24 3.63 -4.90
C GLN A 54 -6.77 2.69 -3.79
N LEU A 55 -7.76 2.05 -3.16
CA LEU A 55 -7.55 0.96 -2.23
C LEU A 55 -7.49 -0.38 -2.96
N CYS A 56 -6.76 -1.32 -2.40
CA CYS A 56 -6.60 -2.68 -2.93
C CYS A 56 -6.47 -3.69 -1.82
N ARG A 57 -6.85 -4.92 -2.12
CA ARG A 57 -6.63 -6.05 -1.23
C ARG A 57 -5.20 -6.56 -1.37
N GLY A 58 -4.54 -6.75 -0.25
CA GLY A 58 -3.29 -7.52 -0.14
C GLY A 58 -3.52 -9.00 -0.45
N GLY A 59 -2.43 -9.75 -0.46
CA GLY A 59 -2.49 -11.19 -0.72
C GLY A 59 -1.23 -11.67 -1.43
N LEU A 60 -0.06 -11.43 -0.82
CA LEU A 60 1.28 -11.83 -1.29
C LEU A 60 1.76 -11.18 -2.60
N SER A 61 0.88 -10.54 -3.37
CA SER A 61 1.30 -9.74 -4.52
C SER A 61 2.03 -8.47 -4.05
N CYS A 62 2.97 -7.98 -4.88
CA CYS A 62 3.63 -6.70 -4.63
C CYS A 62 4.42 -6.59 -3.30
N GLY A 63 4.75 -7.72 -2.67
CA GLY A 63 5.39 -7.74 -1.35
C GLY A 63 4.44 -7.39 -0.19
N THR A 64 3.13 -7.42 -0.42
CA THR A 64 2.13 -7.24 0.66
C THR A 64 2.23 -8.39 1.67
N VAL A 65 2.07 -8.05 2.95
CA VAL A 65 2.01 -9.04 4.03
C VAL A 65 0.63 -9.68 4.00
N GLU A 66 0.57 -11.02 4.00
CA GLU A 66 -0.66 -11.85 3.90
C GLU A 66 -1.51 -11.88 5.18
N TYR A 67 -0.94 -11.42 6.29
CA TYR A 67 -1.57 -11.43 7.62
C TYR A 67 -1.36 -10.07 8.30
N ALA A 68 -1.49 -8.99 7.52
CA ALA A 68 -1.44 -7.65 8.09
C ALA A 68 -2.72 -7.38 8.90
N ASP A 69 -3.86 -7.90 8.44
CA ASP A 69 -5.16 -7.88 9.10
C ASP A 69 -5.54 -6.49 9.64
N ASN A 70 -5.15 -5.43 8.91
CA ASN A 70 -5.30 -4.05 9.36
C ASN A 70 -6.75 -3.55 9.29
N CYS A 71 -7.65 -4.31 8.65
CA CYS A 71 -9.07 -4.00 8.57
C CYS A 71 -9.97 -5.10 9.12
N GLU A 72 -10.91 -4.69 9.97
CA GLU A 72 -12.05 -5.47 10.44
C GLU A 72 -13.33 -4.83 9.89
N ILE A 73 -14.08 -5.57 9.08
CA ILE A 73 -15.24 -5.06 8.36
C ILE A 73 -16.47 -5.83 8.82
N ASN A 74 -17.39 -5.15 9.51
CA ASN A 74 -18.59 -5.75 10.11
C ASN A 74 -18.31 -6.95 11.06
N GLY A 75 -17.26 -6.85 11.87
CA GLY A 75 -16.88 -7.94 12.79
C GLY A 75 -16.11 -9.09 12.13
N ILE A 76 -15.84 -8.98 10.82
CA ILE A 76 -15.03 -9.94 10.07
C ILE A 76 -13.64 -9.32 9.91
N GLY A 77 -12.68 -9.85 10.67
CA GLY A 77 -11.26 -9.52 10.51
C GLY A 77 -10.64 -10.24 9.31
N GLY A 78 -9.34 -10.02 9.07
CA GLY A 78 -8.59 -10.75 8.05
C GLY A 78 -8.43 -10.03 6.71
N PHE A 79 -8.65 -8.71 6.68
CA PHE A 79 -8.53 -7.92 5.46
C PHE A 79 -7.24 -7.10 5.48
N ASP A 80 -6.29 -7.47 4.61
CA ASP A 80 -5.13 -6.64 4.32
C ASP A 80 -5.50 -5.59 3.28
N ILE A 81 -5.56 -4.32 3.68
CA ILE A 81 -5.95 -3.24 2.77
C ILE A 81 -4.82 -2.23 2.66
N TYR A 82 -4.45 -1.93 1.43
CA TYR A 82 -3.40 -0.97 1.10
C TYR A 82 -3.96 0.12 0.19
N ARG A 83 -3.43 1.34 0.33
CA ARG A 83 -3.62 2.45 -0.60
C ARG A 83 -2.42 2.51 -1.53
N LYS A 84 -2.66 2.55 -2.84
CA LYS A 84 -1.59 2.75 -3.81
C LYS A 84 -1.29 4.24 -3.93
N ASP A 85 -0.09 4.66 -3.58
CA ASP A 85 0.33 6.06 -3.72
C ASP A 85 0.88 6.32 -5.14
N LEU A 86 0.76 7.57 -5.61
CA LEU A 86 1.44 8.03 -6.81
C LEU A 86 2.96 8.06 -6.55
N CYS A 87 3.64 7.00 -6.97
CA CYS A 87 5.06 7.13 -7.28
C CYS A 87 5.16 7.57 -8.71
N ASP A 88 5.60 8.80 -8.91
CA ASP A 88 6.22 9.16 -10.16
C ASP A 88 7.68 8.65 -10.09
N PRO A 89 8.02 7.51 -10.72
CA PRO A 89 9.38 6.99 -10.70
C PRO A 89 10.37 7.93 -11.40
N TYR A 90 9.87 8.91 -12.17
CA TYR A 90 10.66 9.90 -12.89
C TYR A 90 10.73 11.24 -12.17
N LYS A 91 9.90 11.49 -11.14
CA LYS A 91 10.03 12.70 -10.35
C LYS A 91 11.29 12.55 -9.49
N PRO A 92 12.33 13.38 -9.73
CA PRO A 92 13.52 13.32 -8.89
C PRO A 92 13.09 13.54 -7.43
N PRO A 93 13.73 12.84 -6.47
CA PRO A 93 13.45 13.06 -5.06
C PRO A 93 13.54 14.56 -4.81
N SER A 94 12.44 15.14 -4.33
CA SER A 94 12.37 16.57 -4.08
C SER A 94 13.46 16.89 -3.06
N LEU A 95 14.51 17.58 -3.50
CA LEU A 95 15.60 17.94 -2.61
C LEU A 95 14.99 18.62 -1.37
N PRO A 96 15.47 18.31 -0.16
CA PRO A 96 14.96 18.96 1.05
C PRO A 96 14.95 20.47 0.79
N PRO A 97 13.88 21.19 1.17
CA PRO A 97 13.79 22.63 0.93
C PRO A 97 15.10 23.23 1.42
N ARG A 98 15.83 23.90 0.52
CA ARG A 98 17.08 24.56 0.88
C ARG A 98 16.77 25.35 2.16
N PRO A 99 17.50 25.12 3.27
CA PRO A 99 17.38 25.98 4.43
C PRO A 99 17.43 27.40 3.89
N ASN A 100 16.44 28.24 4.25
CA ASN A 100 16.45 29.66 3.92
C ASN A 100 17.73 30.24 4.52
N HIS A 101 18.83 30.18 3.77
CA HIS A 101 20.09 30.74 4.17
C HIS A 101 19.90 32.25 4.11
N PRO A 102 19.99 32.97 5.23
CA PRO A 102 20.09 34.41 5.16
C PRO A 102 21.31 34.78 4.28
N PRO A 103 21.26 35.91 3.57
CA PRO A 103 22.39 36.39 2.79
C PRO A 103 23.64 36.39 3.67
N PHE A 104 24.72 35.78 3.16
CA PHE A 104 25.98 35.57 3.84
C PHE A 104 26.40 36.80 4.66
N ALA A 105 26.35 36.69 5.99
CA ALA A 105 27.06 37.61 6.86
C ALA A 105 28.57 37.29 6.76
N PRO A 106 29.44 38.32 6.73
CA PRO A 106 30.89 38.13 6.61
C PRO A 106 31.43 37.29 7.78
N LEU A 107 32.23 36.28 7.40
CA LEU A 107 32.97 35.37 8.27
C LEU A 107 33.86 36.16 9.25
N GLY A 108 33.45 36.27 10.50
CA GLY A 108 34.21 36.99 11.51
C GLY A 108 33.86 36.56 12.92
N GLY A 109 34.15 35.30 13.27
CA GLY A 109 34.05 34.86 14.66
C GLY A 109 34.59 33.43 14.85
N PRO A 110 35.46 33.19 15.85
CA PRO A 110 35.88 31.85 16.22
C PRO A 110 34.67 31.05 16.72
N GLN A 111 34.22 30.07 15.93
CA GLN A 111 33.18 29.14 16.37
C GLN A 111 33.74 28.28 17.50
N SER A 112 33.11 28.34 18.67
CA SER A 112 33.37 27.41 19.76
C SER A 112 33.12 25.99 19.27
N PRO A 113 33.95 25.01 19.70
CA PRO A 113 33.76 23.63 19.31
C PRO A 113 32.39 23.12 19.74
N PRO A 114 31.74 22.26 18.93
CA PRO A 114 30.48 21.65 19.32
C PRO A 114 30.65 20.82 20.60
N PRO A 115 29.63 20.76 21.47
CA PRO A 115 29.70 19.93 22.67
C PRO A 115 29.88 18.45 22.28
N PRO A 116 30.60 17.66 23.10
CA PRO A 116 30.80 16.25 22.84
C PRO A 116 29.46 15.49 22.83
N PRO A 117 29.35 14.43 22.02
CA PRO A 117 28.17 13.59 21.97
C PRO A 117 27.89 13.01 23.36
N ARG A 118 26.64 13.17 23.85
CA ARG A 118 26.21 12.55 25.11
C ARG A 118 26.30 11.03 24.96
N SER A 119 26.93 10.38 25.94
CA SER A 119 26.95 8.92 26.03
C SER A 119 25.52 8.38 26.05
N PRO A 120 25.23 7.28 25.32
CA PRO A 120 23.93 6.65 25.36
C PRO A 120 23.66 6.16 26.79
N GLU A 121 22.58 6.66 27.38
CA GLU A 121 22.09 6.20 28.68
C GLU A 121 21.72 4.72 28.55
N PRO A 122 22.12 3.83 29.48
CA PRO A 122 21.73 2.44 29.44
C PRO A 122 20.21 2.34 29.55
N PHE A 123 19.57 1.89 28.48
CA PHE A 123 18.13 1.63 28.45
C PHE A 123 17.77 0.66 29.58
N ALA A 124 17.02 1.16 30.56
CA ALA A 124 16.40 0.29 31.55
C ALA A 124 15.49 -0.72 30.84
N PRO A 125 15.54 -2.01 31.20
CA PRO A 125 14.66 -3.01 30.61
C PRO A 125 13.19 -2.62 30.85
N PRO A 126 12.29 -2.88 29.88
CA PRO A 126 10.88 -2.60 30.05
C PRO A 126 10.33 -3.36 31.26
N ALA A 127 9.48 -2.69 32.05
CA ALA A 127 8.80 -3.31 33.17
C ALA A 127 7.95 -4.51 32.70
N PRO A 128 7.87 -5.60 33.48
CA PRO A 128 7.00 -6.72 33.14
C PRO A 128 5.53 -6.27 33.07
N PRO A 129 4.73 -6.84 32.16
CA PRO A 129 3.31 -6.52 32.07
C PRO A 129 2.59 -6.92 33.36
N PRO A 130 1.51 -6.19 33.74
CA PRO A 130 0.71 -6.55 34.89
C PRO A 130 0.03 -7.92 34.69
N PRO A 131 -0.21 -8.70 35.76
CA PRO A 131 -0.92 -9.96 35.67
C PRO A 131 -2.35 -9.73 35.15
N LEU A 132 -2.77 -10.57 34.20
CA LEU A 132 -4.13 -10.52 33.68
C LEU A 132 -5.14 -10.90 34.77
N PRO A 133 -6.32 -10.26 34.83
CA PRO A 133 -7.36 -10.65 35.75
C PRO A 133 -7.85 -12.07 35.43
N PHE A 134 -7.91 -12.91 36.47
CA PHE A 134 -8.45 -14.26 36.37
C PHE A 134 -9.89 -14.21 35.85
N SER A 135 -10.10 -14.75 34.65
CA SER A 135 -11.44 -14.91 34.09
C SER A 135 -12.14 -16.07 34.82
N PRO A 136 -13.24 -15.84 35.55
CA PRO A 136 -13.96 -16.90 36.24
C PRO A 136 -14.52 -17.88 35.21
N SER A 137 -14.25 -19.18 35.40
CA SER A 137 -14.81 -20.24 34.56
C SER A 137 -16.34 -20.15 34.52
N PRO A 138 -16.97 -20.28 33.34
CA PRO A 138 -18.43 -20.27 33.25
C PRO A 138 -19.01 -21.46 34.02
N PRO A 139 -20.17 -21.29 34.69
CA PRO A 139 -20.86 -22.38 35.36
C PRO A 139 -21.24 -23.46 34.34
N ALA A 140 -21.06 -24.71 34.72
CA ALA A 140 -21.45 -25.87 33.92
C ALA A 140 -22.95 -25.79 33.59
N SER A 141 -23.27 -25.61 32.31
CA SER A 141 -24.66 -25.60 31.84
C SER A 141 -25.32 -26.97 32.08
N PRO A 142 -26.58 -27.00 32.53
CA PRO A 142 -27.35 -28.23 32.61
C PRO A 142 -27.62 -28.76 31.21
N PHE A 143 -27.29 -30.04 31.00
CA PHE A 143 -27.54 -30.76 29.76
C PHE A 143 -29.03 -30.67 29.36
N PRO A 144 -29.35 -30.26 28.11
CA PRO A 144 -30.72 -30.34 27.62
C PRO A 144 -31.12 -31.82 27.44
N LEU A 145 -32.30 -32.17 27.97
CA LEU A 145 -32.95 -33.44 27.75
C LEU A 145 -33.19 -33.63 26.24
N LEU A 146 -32.56 -34.66 25.67
CA LEU A 146 -32.70 -35.02 24.26
C LEU A 146 -34.15 -35.46 23.96
N PRO A 147 -34.75 -34.99 22.85
CA PRO A 147 -36.06 -35.47 22.39
C PRO A 147 -36.01 -36.95 21.95
N PRO A 148 -37.17 -37.63 21.89
CA PRO A 148 -37.26 -39.03 21.49
C PRO A 148 -36.68 -39.24 20.09
N VAL A 149 -35.79 -40.24 19.98
CA VAL A 149 -35.11 -40.65 18.76
C VAL A 149 -36.15 -41.12 17.74
N SER A 150 -36.33 -40.36 16.66
CA SER A 150 -37.06 -40.83 15.48
C SER A 150 -36.33 -42.03 14.87
N PRO A 151 -37.06 -42.98 14.25
CA PRO A 151 -36.43 -44.14 13.61
C PRO A 151 -35.41 -43.66 12.59
N LEU A 152 -34.18 -44.19 12.74
CA LEU A 152 -33.04 -43.87 11.89
C LEU A 152 -33.43 -44.15 10.43
N PRO A 153 -33.36 -43.14 9.52
CA PRO A 153 -33.58 -43.39 8.11
C PRO A 153 -32.61 -44.46 7.62
N SER A 154 -33.09 -45.35 6.76
CA SER A 154 -32.26 -46.40 6.17
C SER A 154 -30.95 -45.82 5.64
N PRO A 155 -29.81 -46.50 5.87
CA PRO A 155 -28.54 -46.02 5.37
C PRO A 155 -28.64 -45.80 3.85
N PRO A 156 -28.11 -44.68 3.33
CA PRO A 156 -28.10 -44.45 1.89
C PRO A 156 -27.41 -45.63 1.22
N SER A 157 -27.96 -46.05 0.08
CA SER A 157 -27.34 -47.08 -0.76
C SER A 157 -25.85 -46.78 -0.94
N PRO A 158 -24.98 -47.81 -0.91
CA PRO A 158 -23.55 -47.61 -1.12
C PRO A 158 -23.35 -46.81 -2.41
N PRO A 159 -22.44 -45.83 -2.42
CA PRO A 159 -22.18 -45.03 -3.60
C PRO A 159 -21.86 -45.99 -4.74
N GLN A 160 -22.64 -45.88 -5.83
CA GLN A 160 -22.31 -46.53 -7.09
C GLN A 160 -20.86 -46.16 -7.42
N PRO A 161 -20.03 -47.10 -7.89
CA PRO A 161 -18.65 -46.79 -8.26
C PRO A 161 -18.69 -45.65 -9.27
N LEU A 162 -18.22 -44.47 -8.85
CA LEU A 162 -18.11 -43.31 -9.72
C LEU A 162 -17.27 -43.76 -10.91
N MET A 163 -17.89 -43.77 -12.09
CA MET A 163 -17.11 -43.87 -13.31
C MET A 163 -16.03 -42.79 -13.23
N PRO A 164 -14.75 -43.14 -13.47
CA PRO A 164 -13.70 -42.14 -13.44
C PRO A 164 -14.11 -41.00 -14.36
N PRO A 165 -14.03 -39.74 -13.90
CA PRO A 165 -14.36 -38.61 -14.74
C PRO A 165 -13.54 -38.72 -16.04
N PRO A 166 -14.12 -38.34 -17.19
CA PRO A 166 -13.37 -38.32 -18.44
C PRO A 166 -12.08 -37.58 -18.19
N ARG A 167 -10.94 -38.26 -18.44
CA ARG A 167 -9.61 -37.68 -18.21
C ARG A 167 -9.59 -36.33 -18.91
N HIS A 168 -9.52 -35.26 -18.14
CA HIS A 168 -9.31 -33.95 -18.72
C HIS A 168 -8.02 -34.02 -19.56
N PRO A 169 -8.04 -33.47 -20.78
CA PRO A 169 -6.81 -33.31 -21.53
C PRO A 169 -5.81 -32.57 -20.62
N PRO A 170 -4.52 -32.94 -20.67
CA PRO A 170 -3.51 -32.23 -19.91
C PRO A 170 -3.65 -30.72 -20.20
N PRO A 171 -3.47 -29.86 -19.19
CA PRO A 171 -3.53 -28.42 -19.40
C PRO A 171 -2.60 -28.08 -20.56
N GLN A 172 -3.15 -27.44 -21.60
CA GLN A 172 -2.30 -26.96 -22.68
C GLN A 172 -1.28 -25.99 -22.07
N PRO A 173 0.00 -26.05 -22.48
CA PRO A 173 0.98 -25.08 -22.06
C PRO A 173 0.42 -23.69 -22.35
N SER A 174 0.41 -22.84 -21.33
CA SER A 174 -0.03 -21.46 -21.48
C SER A 174 0.75 -20.84 -22.63
N PRO A 175 0.09 -20.05 -23.52
CA PRO A 175 0.81 -19.33 -24.54
C PRO A 175 1.91 -18.50 -23.84
N PRO A 176 3.10 -18.37 -24.45
CA PRO A 176 4.12 -17.50 -23.92
C PRO A 176 3.50 -16.11 -23.70
N PRO A 177 3.87 -15.42 -22.59
CA PRO A 177 3.41 -14.06 -22.39
C PRO A 177 3.70 -13.26 -23.66
N PRO A 178 2.79 -12.37 -24.11
CA PRO A 178 3.07 -11.52 -25.24
C PRO A 178 4.41 -10.84 -24.99
N SER A 179 5.32 -10.96 -25.94
CA SER A 179 6.59 -10.22 -25.93
C SER A 179 6.24 -8.74 -25.98
N PHE A 180 6.07 -8.13 -24.81
CA PHE A 180 5.95 -6.69 -24.72
C PHE A 180 7.26 -6.10 -25.26
N PRO A 181 7.20 -5.15 -26.21
CA PRO A 181 8.39 -4.44 -26.59
C PRO A 181 9.03 -3.86 -25.31
N PRO A 182 10.37 -3.90 -25.18
CA PRO A 182 11.04 -3.29 -24.04
C PRO A 182 10.47 -1.89 -23.85
N CYS A 183 10.10 -1.54 -22.62
CA CYS A 183 9.59 -0.22 -22.27
C CYS A 183 10.53 0.82 -22.86
N ARG A 184 10.15 1.37 -24.01
CA ARG A 184 10.87 2.46 -24.63
C ARG A 184 10.82 3.57 -23.58
N PRO A 185 11.96 4.12 -23.13
CA PRO A 185 11.95 5.22 -22.18
C PRO A 185 10.96 6.24 -22.73
N SER A 186 9.95 6.56 -21.92
CA SER A 186 8.96 7.58 -22.26
C SER A 186 9.75 8.77 -22.74
N SER A 187 9.43 9.20 -23.95
CA SER A 187 9.94 10.41 -24.57
C SER A 187 10.08 11.48 -23.50
N GLU A 188 11.30 11.98 -23.35
CA GLU A 188 11.65 13.14 -22.54
C GLU A 188 10.50 14.16 -22.55
N PRO A 189 10.06 14.68 -21.40
CA PRO A 189 8.97 15.63 -21.35
C PRO A 189 9.30 16.80 -22.26
N GLN A 190 8.63 16.86 -23.40
CA GLN A 190 8.81 17.88 -24.40
C GLN A 190 8.46 19.19 -23.71
N ALA A 191 9.44 20.11 -23.64
CA ALA A 191 9.26 21.39 -22.99
C ALA A 191 7.95 22.03 -23.50
N PRO A 192 7.12 22.61 -22.62
CA PRO A 192 5.90 23.26 -23.04
C PRO A 192 6.23 24.27 -24.14
N PRO A 193 5.43 24.36 -25.21
CA PRO A 193 5.67 25.32 -26.26
C PRO A 193 5.77 26.73 -25.67
N PRO A 194 6.62 27.60 -26.23
CA PRO A 194 6.74 28.97 -25.75
C PRO A 194 5.36 29.64 -25.76
N PRO A 195 5.08 30.53 -24.80
CA PRO A 195 3.82 31.27 -24.79
C PRO A 195 3.67 32.05 -26.11
N PRO A 196 2.45 32.21 -26.63
CA PRO A 196 2.21 33.00 -27.82
C PRO A 196 2.74 34.42 -27.62
N VAL A 197 3.53 34.89 -28.60
CA VAL A 197 4.01 36.28 -28.62
C VAL A 197 2.79 37.18 -28.75
N LEU A 198 2.47 37.92 -27.68
CA LEU A 198 1.41 38.93 -27.73
C LEU A 198 1.79 40.01 -28.74
N PRO A 199 0.86 40.45 -29.59
CA PRO A 199 1.12 41.58 -30.48
C PRO A 199 1.47 42.84 -29.66
N PRO A 200 2.30 43.74 -30.20
CA PRO A 200 2.62 45.00 -29.52
C PRO A 200 1.33 45.75 -29.20
N SER A 201 1.24 46.27 -27.97
CA SER A 201 0.11 47.12 -27.58
C SER A 201 0.03 48.32 -28.51
N PRO A 202 -1.19 48.70 -28.95
CA PRO A 202 -1.36 49.90 -29.77
C PRO A 202 -0.85 51.12 -29.00
N SER A 203 -0.08 51.97 -29.69
CA SER A 203 0.36 53.25 -29.14
C SER A 203 -0.86 54.08 -28.69
N PRO A 204 -0.77 54.79 -27.56
CA PRO A 204 -1.84 55.69 -27.15
C PRO A 204 -2.10 56.74 -28.23
N PRO A 205 -3.36 57.15 -28.44
CA PRO A 205 -3.69 58.21 -29.38
C PRO A 205 -3.00 59.51 -28.97
N PRO A 206 -2.60 60.35 -29.93
CA PRO A 206 -2.06 61.67 -29.62
C PRO A 206 -3.11 62.50 -28.87
N PRO A 207 -2.69 63.42 -27.97
CA PRO A 207 -3.62 64.32 -27.30
C PRO A 207 -4.38 65.16 -28.33
N LEU A 208 -5.69 65.29 -28.12
CA LEU A 208 -6.56 66.14 -28.94
C LEU A 208 -6.19 67.63 -28.72
N PRO A 209 -6.24 68.46 -29.79
CA PRO A 209 -5.95 69.89 -29.73
C PRO A 209 -6.97 70.69 -28.93
#